data_AF-A0A261Y283-F1
#
_entry.id   AF-A0A261Y283-F1
#
_cell.length_a   1.000
_cell.length_b   1.000
_cell.length_c   1.000
_cell.angle_alpha   90.00
_cell.angle_beta   90.00
_cell.angle_gamma   90.00
#
_symmetry.space_group_name_H-M   'P 1'
#
loop_
_entity.id
_entity.type
_entity.pdbx_description
1 polymer ?
#
loop_
_entity_poly.entity_id
_entity_poly.type
_entity_poly.pdbx_seq_one_letter_code
_entity_poly.pdbx_strand_id
1 'polypeptide(L)'
;MSQEIGLAYWEQRRKAWTTGNGAPMHNQAILAKINDRSMDRIYDMLVHQRRELSTPLPLSAVIKVIVKGWKREGTWPEGMEAPPDSH
;
A
#
# COMPACT_ATOMS: atom_id res chain seq x y z
N MET A 1 -30.37 -8.12 -17.52
CA MET A 1 -28.92 -8.23 -17.23
C MET A 1 -28.66 -7.43 -15.97
N SER A 2 -28.76 -8.07 -14.80
CA SER A 2 -28.48 -7.40 -13.53
C SER A 2 -26.98 -7.19 -13.47
N GLN A 3 -26.53 -5.94 -13.63
CA GLN A 3 -25.16 -5.58 -13.34
C GLN A 3 -24.91 -6.00 -11.88
N GLU A 4 -23.93 -6.87 -11.66
CA GLU A 4 -23.45 -7.22 -10.33
C GLU A 4 -22.82 -5.95 -9.74
N ILE A 5 -23.64 -5.07 -9.16
CA ILE A 5 -23.19 -3.84 -8.51
C ILE A 5 -23.20 -4.12 -7.01
N GLY A 6 -22.03 -4.12 -6.38
CA GLY A 6 -21.90 -4.34 -4.95
C GLY A 6 -20.66 -5.16 -4.56
N LEU A 7 -20.79 -5.90 -3.46
CA LEU A 7 -19.71 -6.67 -2.82
C LEU A 7 -19.08 -7.67 -3.79
N ALA A 8 -19.87 -8.44 -4.54
CA ALA A 8 -19.37 -9.48 -5.45
C ALA A 8 -18.44 -8.92 -6.54
N TYR A 9 -18.81 -7.77 -7.12
CA TYR A 9 -17.96 -7.07 -8.10
C TYR A 9 -16.67 -6.54 -7.48
N TRP A 10 -16.77 -5.99 -6.26
CA TRP A 10 -15.59 -5.54 -5.54
C TRP A 10 -14.66 -6.69 -5.14
N GLU A 11 -15.22 -7.82 -4.72
CA GLU A 11 -14.45 -9.04 -4.39
C GLU A 11 -13.80 -9.65 -5.63
N GLN A 12 -14.50 -9.72 -6.75
CA GLN A 12 -13.94 -10.19 -8.02
C GLN A 12 -12.79 -9.30 -8.48
N ARG A 13 -12.96 -7.97 -8.38
CA ARG A 13 -11.93 -6.99 -8.73
C ARG A 13 -10.74 -7.04 -7.79
N ARG A 14 -10.97 -7.17 -6.48
CA ARG A 14 -9.92 -7.37 -5.47
C ARG A 14 -9.14 -8.66 -5.76
N LYS A 15 -9.84 -9.76 -6.04
CA LYS A 15 -9.22 -11.05 -6.37
C LYS A 15 -8.38 -10.95 -7.63
N ALA A 16 -8.86 -10.28 -8.68
CA ALA A 16 -8.08 -10.05 -9.90
C ALA A 16 -6.78 -9.27 -9.62
N TRP A 17 -6.83 -8.28 -8.71
CA TRP A 17 -5.66 -7.51 -8.30
C TRP A 17 -4.67 -8.31 -7.45
N THR A 18 -5.15 -9.22 -6.61
CA THR A 18 -4.28 -10.02 -5.72
C THR A 18 -3.77 -11.32 -6.35
N THR A 19 -4.36 -11.78 -7.45
CA THR A 19 -4.04 -13.10 -8.07
C THR A 19 -2.96 -13.00 -9.19
N GLY A 20 -2.36 -11.83 -9.44
CA GLY A 20 -1.30 -11.67 -10.44
C GLY A 20 0.02 -12.39 -10.10
N ASN A 21 0.17 -13.62 -10.61
CA ASN A 21 1.35 -14.40 -11.06
C ASN A 21 2.80 -14.19 -10.51
N GLY A 22 3.04 -13.59 -9.34
CA GLY A 22 4.42 -13.54 -8.80
C GLY A 22 4.62 -12.94 -7.40
N ALA A 23 3.54 -12.75 -6.65
CA ALA A 23 3.53 -11.87 -5.46
C ALA A 23 4.61 -12.18 -4.40
N PRO A 24 4.88 -13.40 -3.93
CA PRO A 24 5.74 -13.56 -2.75
C PRO A 24 7.20 -13.17 -2.98
N MET A 25 7.83 -13.67 -4.05
CA MET A 25 9.26 -13.43 -4.30
C MET A 25 9.55 -12.03 -4.83
N HIS A 26 8.69 -11.49 -5.71
CA HIS A 26 8.84 -10.12 -6.21
C HIS A 26 8.64 -9.10 -5.08
N ASN A 27 7.66 -9.33 -4.21
CA ASN A 27 7.41 -8.48 -3.05
C ASN A 27 8.62 -8.50 -2.09
N GLN A 28 9.24 -9.67 -1.87
CA GLN A 28 10.38 -9.78 -0.95
C GLN A 28 11.62 -9.01 -1.44
N ALA A 29 11.92 -9.08 -2.75
CA ALA A 29 13.03 -8.32 -3.35
C ALA A 29 12.78 -6.80 -3.36
N ILE A 30 11.52 -6.37 -3.53
CA ILE A 30 11.12 -4.96 -3.45
C ILE A 30 11.19 -4.48 -1.99
N LEU A 31 10.63 -5.24 -1.06
CA LEU A 31 10.65 -4.93 0.38
C LEU A 31 12.08 -4.78 0.91
N ALA A 32 13.00 -5.64 0.47
CA ALA A 32 14.41 -5.55 0.84
C ALA A 32 15.10 -4.25 0.41
N LYS A 33 14.56 -3.56 -0.62
CA LYS A 33 15.08 -2.27 -1.11
C LYS A 33 14.43 -1.06 -0.42
N ILE A 34 13.31 -1.25 0.28
CA ILE A 34 12.63 -0.17 1.00
C ILE A 34 13.30 0.01 2.35
N ASN A 35 14.06 1.08 2.48
CA ASN A 35 14.64 1.56 3.73
C ASN A 35 13.95 2.86 4.20
N ASP A 36 14.28 3.31 5.41
CA ASP A 36 13.65 4.47 6.03
C ASP A 36 13.67 5.73 5.15
N ARG A 37 14.80 6.02 4.50
CA ARG A 37 14.96 7.20 3.64
C ARG A 37 14.13 7.09 2.36
N SER A 38 14.02 5.87 1.82
CA SER A 38 13.19 5.62 0.64
C SER A 38 11.70 5.74 0.97
N MET A 39 11.27 5.36 2.18
CA MET A 39 9.88 5.49 2.61
C MET A 39 9.43 6.95 2.62
N ASP A 40 10.24 7.86 3.14
CA ASP A 40 9.92 9.30 3.15
C ASP A 40 9.72 9.84 1.73
N ARG A 41 10.59 9.44 0.80
CA ARG A 41 10.51 9.85 -0.60
C ARG A 41 9.30 9.28 -1.32
N ILE A 42 8.97 8.01 -1.06
CA ILE A 42 7.79 7.35 -1.62
C ILE A 42 6.53 8.03 -1.07
N TYR A 43 6.50 8.37 0.22
CA TYR A 43 5.41 9.13 0.82
C TYR A 43 5.22 10.48 0.13
N ASP A 44 6.30 11.25 -0.04
CA ASP A 44 6.21 12.56 -0.71
C ASP A 44 5.73 12.44 -2.16
N MET A 45 6.17 11.42 -2.88
CA MET A 45 5.67 11.15 -4.23
C MET A 45 4.18 10.82 -4.25
N LEU A 46 3.73 9.94 -3.35
CA LEU A 46 2.35 9.46 -3.32
C LEU A 46 1.38 10.53 -2.80
N VAL A 47 1.69 11.15 -1.67
CA VAL A 47 0.76 11.99 -0.91
C VAL A 47 0.85 13.45 -1.35
N HIS A 48 2.08 14.00 -1.41
CA HIS A 48 2.27 15.40 -1.77
C HIS A 48 2.21 15.64 -3.28
N GLN A 49 2.90 14.78 -4.06
CA GLN A 49 3.04 14.97 -5.51
C GLN A 49 1.95 14.24 -6.32
N ARG A 50 1.13 13.40 -5.67
CA ARG A 50 0.08 12.58 -6.30
C ARG A 50 0.58 11.79 -7.53
N ARG A 51 1.83 11.31 -7.47
CA ARG A 51 2.43 10.52 -8.53
C ARG A 51 2.11 9.05 -8.36
N GLU A 52 1.83 8.40 -9.49
CA GLU A 52 1.71 6.95 -9.53
C GLU A 52 3.08 6.27 -9.38
N LEU A 53 3.08 5.09 -8.76
CA LEU A 53 4.27 4.28 -8.62
C LEU A 53 4.57 3.59 -9.95
N SER A 54 5.73 3.90 -10.53
CA SER A 54 6.20 3.24 -11.76
C SER A 54 6.44 1.75 -11.58
N THR A 55 6.74 1.31 -10.35
CA THR A 55 6.86 -0.09 -9.97
C THR A 55 5.75 -0.43 -8.98
N PRO A 56 4.93 -1.46 -9.23
CA PRO A 56 3.94 -1.91 -8.26
C PRO A 56 4.60 -2.23 -6.92
N LEU A 57 4.09 -1.63 -5.84
CA LEU A 57 4.52 -1.95 -4.48
C LEU A 57 3.49 -2.86 -3.82
N PRO A 58 3.93 -3.80 -2.94
CA PRO A 58 3.03 -4.55 -2.10
C PRO A 58 2.20 -3.59 -1.24
N LEU A 59 0.90 -3.85 -1.10
CA LEU A 59 0.02 -2.99 -0.30
C LEU A 59 0.52 -2.82 1.15
N SER A 60 1.03 -3.90 1.76
CA SER A 60 1.61 -3.86 3.10
C SER A 60 2.79 -2.88 3.21
N ALA A 61 3.62 -2.78 2.17
CA ALA A 61 4.72 -1.82 2.11
C ALA A 61 4.20 -0.38 2.01
N VAL A 62 3.19 -0.15 1.17
CA VAL A 62 2.58 1.16 0.99
C VAL A 62 1.93 1.66 2.27
N ILE A 63 1.25 0.78 3.02
CA ILE A 63 0.67 1.12 4.32
C ILE A 63 1.75 1.60 5.30
N LYS A 64 2.89 0.89 5.37
CA LYS A 64 4.03 1.28 6.24
C LYS A 64 4.57 2.66 5.86
N VAL A 65 4.69 2.94 4.57
CA VAL A 65 5.11 4.25 4.05
C VAL A 65 4.14 5.36 4.48
N ILE A 66 2.84 5.14 4.31
CA ILE A 66 1.80 6.12 4.67
C ILE A 66 1.80 6.40 6.17
N VAL A 67 1.77 5.37 7.01
CA VAL A 67 1.78 5.50 8.47
C VAL A 67 3.02 6.27 8.93
N LYS A 68 4.19 5.96 8.36
CA LYS A 68 5.43 6.68 8.69
C LYS A 68 5.34 8.16 8.35
N GLY A 69 4.88 8.51 7.15
CA GLY A 69 4.77 9.92 6.75
C GLY A 69 3.75 10.70 7.59
N TRP A 70 2.63 10.08 7.95
CA TRP A 70 1.66 10.70 8.88
C TRP A 70 2.24 10.90 10.28
N LYS A 71 3.04 9.97 10.81
CA LYS A 71 3.76 10.15 12.07
C LYS A 71 4.78 11.29 11.98
N ARG A 72 5.51 11.39 10.85
CA ARG A 72 6.49 12.46 10.59
C ARG A 72 5.82 13.84 10.54
N GLU A 73 4.63 13.94 9.99
CA GLU A 73 3.87 15.19 9.86
C GLU A 73 3.03 15.55 11.08
N GLY A 74 2.97 14.67 12.09
CA GLY A 74 2.11 14.85 13.26
C GLY A 74 0.61 14.79 12.92
N THR A 75 0.25 14.26 11.74
CA THR A 75 -1.13 14.05 11.31
C THR A 75 -1.68 12.71 11.77
N TRP A 76 -0.81 11.80 12.23
CA TRP A 76 -1.23 10.56 12.86
C TRP A 76 -1.86 10.85 14.24
N PRO A 77 -3.14 10.48 14.48
CA PRO A 77 -3.80 10.78 15.74
C PRO A 77 -3.09 10.11 16.93
N GLU A 78 -2.81 10.90 17.96
CA GLU A 78 -2.22 10.40 19.21
C GLU A 78 -3.13 9.35 19.85
N GLY A 79 -2.56 8.21 20.25
CA GLY A 79 -3.29 7.11 20.87
C GLY A 79 -3.97 6.13 19.90
N MET A 80 -3.85 6.32 18.58
CA MET A 80 -4.37 5.35 17.60
C MET A 80 -3.25 4.37 17.19
N GLU A 81 -3.48 3.07 17.38
CA GLU A 81 -2.56 2.03 16.89
C GLU A 81 -2.75 1.84 15.38
N ALA A 82 -1.63 1.69 14.66
CA ALA A 82 -1.69 1.35 13.24
C ALA A 82 -2.29 -0.05 13.06
N PRO A 83 -3.03 -0.31 11.96
CA PRO A 83 -3.55 -1.64 11.68
C PRO A 83 -2.41 -2.67 11.73
N PRO A 84 -2.65 -3.84 12.35
CA PRO A 84 -1.61 -4.86 12.46
C PRO A 84 -1.15 -5.30 11.08
N ASP A 85 0.16 -5.53 10.93
CA ASP A 85 0.75 -6.11 9.73
C ASP A 85 0.06 -7.45 9.46
N SER A 86 -0.76 -7.53 8.40
CA SER A 86 -1.35 -8.80 7.97
C SER A 86 -0.25 -9.67 7.37
N HIS A 87 0.08 -10.73 8.10
CA HIS A 87 1.09 -11.74 7.79
C HIS A 87 0.68 -12.65 6.64
#